data_AF-A0A1M3R3A8-F1
#
_entry.id   AF-A0A1M3R3A8-F1
#
_cell.length_a   1.000
_cell.length_b   1.000
_cell.length_c   1.000
_cell.angle_alpha   90.00
_cell.angle_beta   90.00
_cell.angle_gamma   90.00
#
_symmetry.space_group_name_H-M   'P 1'
#
loop_
_entity.id
_entity.type
_entity.pdbx_description
1 polymer ?
#
loop_
_entity_poly.entity_id
_entity_poly.type
_entity_poly.pdbx_seq_one_letter_code
_entity_poly.pdbx_strand_id
1 'polypeptide(L)' 'MRKINRNDLLIAAAVGAATGILVYLTRRIKEHRMLTKVSDEGYETAHEVLYPQKKQMSGKLHYGPVLPE' A
#
# COMPACT_ATOMS: atom_id res chain seq x y z
N MET A 1 -34.06 -10.06 33.74
CA MET A 1 -33.06 -9.14 33.15
C MET A 1 -31.67 -9.64 33.49
N ARG A 2 -30.85 -9.97 32.49
CA ARG A 2 -29.47 -10.44 32.70
C ARG A 2 -28.63 -9.25 33.18
N LYS A 3 -28.07 -9.33 34.39
CA LYS A 3 -27.20 -8.26 34.93
C LYS A 3 -25.87 -8.32 34.18
N ILE A 4 -25.48 -7.21 33.57
CA ILE A 4 -24.20 -7.07 32.88
C ILE A 4 -23.11 -6.95 33.95
N ASN A 5 -22.16 -7.86 33.95
CA ASN A 5 -21.06 -7.83 34.89
C ASN A 5 -19.93 -6.94 34.37
N ARG A 6 -19.09 -6.45 35.30
CA ARG A 6 -17.91 -5.65 34.94
C ARG A 6 -17.00 -6.39 33.95
N ASN A 7 -16.90 -7.72 34.08
CA ASN A 7 -16.12 -8.55 33.17
C ASN A 7 -16.71 -8.56 31.75
N ASP A 8 -18.04 -8.60 31.61
CA ASP A 8 -18.69 -8.55 30.30
C ASP A 8 -18.42 -7.21 29.60
N LEU A 9 -18.39 -6.11 30.38
CA LEU A 9 -18.06 -4.78 29.89
C LEU A 9 -16.58 -4.70 29.43
N LEU A 10 -15.66 -5.28 30.22
CA LEU A 10 -14.23 -5.32 29.88
C LEU A 10 -13.98 -6.16 28.62
N ILE A 11 -14.67 -7.29 28.48
CA ILE A 11 -14.57 -8.14 27.29
C ILE A 11 -15.09 -7.39 26.06
N ALA A 12 -16.25 -6.73 26.15
CA ALA A 12 -16.79 -5.94 25.06
C ALA A 12 -15.83 -4.80 24.64
N ALA A 13 -15.23 -4.11 25.60
CA ALA A 13 -14.24 -3.06 25.34
C ALA A 13 -12.97 -3.62 24.67
N ALA A 14 -12.47 -4.75 25.16
CA ALA A 14 -11.28 -5.40 24.60
C ALA A 14 -11.51 -5.86 23.15
N VAL A 15 -12.67 -6.44 22.85
CA VAL A 15 -13.03 -6.86 21.49
C VAL A 15 -13.16 -5.66 20.56
N GLY A 16 -13.78 -4.57 21.02
CA GLY A 16 -13.88 -3.33 20.25
C GLY A 16 -12.51 -2.72 19.93
N ALA A 17 -11.63 -2.64 20.93
CA ALA A 17 -10.27 -2.13 20.76
C ALA A 17 -9.44 -3.00 19.80
N ALA A 18 -9.48 -4.32 19.97
CA ALA A 18 -8.75 -5.25 19.10
C ALA A 18 -9.21 -5.14 17.63
N THR A 19 -10.52 -5.03 17.40
CA THR A 19 -11.08 -4.86 16.05
C THR A 19 -10.63 -3.54 15.43
N GLY A 20 -10.64 -2.45 16.20
CA GLY A 20 -10.15 -1.15 15.75
C GLY A 20 -8.68 -1.18 15.33
N ILE A 21 -7.82 -1.84 16.13
CA ILE A 21 -6.40 -2.01 15.84
C ILE A 21 -6.20 -2.82 14.55
N LEU A 22 -6.92 -3.92 14.38
CA LEU A 22 -6.88 -4.76 13.18
C LEU A 22 -7.25 -3.98 11.91
N VAL A 23 -8.34 -3.21 11.96
CA VAL A 23 -8.76 -2.38 10.82
C VAL A 23 -7.73 -1.28 10.52
N TYR A 24 -7.16 -0.65 11.54
CA TYR A 24 -6.13 0.36 11.35
C TYR A 24 -4.86 -0.21 10.69
N LEU A 25 -4.36 -1.35 11.19
CA LEU A 25 -3.18 -2.01 10.64
C LEU A 25 -3.38 -2.43 9.18
N THR A 26 -4.53 -3.02 8.86
CA THR A 26 -4.83 -3.46 7.49
C THR A 26 -4.90 -2.28 6.51
N ARG A 27 -5.48 -1.15 6.93
CA ARG A 27 -5.47 0.10 6.15
C ARG A 27 -4.04 0.61 5.95
N ARG A 28 -3.25 0.68 7.03
CA ARG A 28 -1.87 1.17 6.98
C ARG A 28 -0.98 0.35 6.04
N ILE A 29 -1.13 -0.97 6.04
CA ILE A 29 -0.37 -1.85 5.14
C ILE A 29 -0.76 -1.60 3.68
N LYS A 30 -2.05 -1.43 3.37
CA LYS A 30 -2.51 -1.14 2.01
C LYS A 30 -1.99 0.21 1.52
N GLU A 31 -2.09 1.24 2.35
CA GLU A 31 -1.54 2.57 2.06
C GLU A 31 -0.04 2.50 1.80
N HIS A 32 0.72 1.82 2.66
CA HIS A 32 2.16 1.68 2.49
C HIS A 32 2.51 0.93 1.20
N ARG A 33 1.80 -0.17 0.88
CA ARG A 33 2.03 -0.89 -0.39
C ARG A 33 1.74 -0.02 -1.61
N MET A 34 0.68 0.77 -1.56
CA MET A 34 0.34 1.70 -2.64
C MET A 34 1.40 2.79 -2.77
N LEU A 35 1.82 3.40 -1.65
CA LEU A 35 2.86 4.43 -1.65
C LEU A 35 4.21 3.89 -2.14
N THR A 36 4.60 2.69 -1.71
CA THR A 36 5.81 2.02 -2.21
C THR A 36 5.70 1.75 -3.70
N LYS A 37 4.56 1.26 -4.18
CA LYS A 37 4.35 1.05 -5.61
C LYS A 37 4.47 2.35 -6.42
N VAL A 38 3.85 3.43 -5.94
CA VAL A 38 3.94 4.76 -6.56
C VAL A 38 5.37 5.30 -6.51
N SER A 39 6.10 5.10 -5.40
CA SER A 39 7.49 5.52 -5.33
C SER A 39 8.38 4.72 -6.29
N ASP A 40 8.15 3.41 -6.41
CA ASP A 40 8.93 2.54 -7.29
C ASP A 40 8.66 2.86 -8.77
N GLU A 41 7.38 2.98 -9.17
CA GLU A 41 6.98 3.40 -10.52
C GLU A 41 7.46 4.83 -10.85
N GLY A 42 7.36 5.72 -9.86
CA GLY A 42 7.89 7.08 -9.93
C GLY A 42 9.42 7.12 -10.03
N TYR A 43 10.14 6.16 -9.44
CA TYR A 43 11.60 6.02 -9.59
C TYR A 43 11.98 5.51 -10.98
N GLU A 44 11.25 4.53 -11.50
CA GLU A 44 11.44 4.00 -12.86
C GLU A 44 11.29 5.13 -13.90
N THR A 45 10.29 6.00 -13.73
CA THR A 45 10.07 7.15 -14.62
C THR A 45 10.92 8.38 -14.29
N ALA A 46 11.29 8.60 -13.03
CA ALA A 46 12.11 9.76 -12.64
C ALA A 46 13.50 9.71 -13.25
N HIS A 47 14.08 8.53 -13.47
CA HIS A 47 15.38 8.44 -14.13
C HIS A 47 15.33 8.99 -15.56
N GLU A 48 14.28 8.70 -16.32
CA GLU A 48 14.10 9.19 -17.69
C GLU A 48 13.83 10.70 -17.74
N VAL A 49 13.09 11.24 -16.76
CA VAL A 49 12.81 12.68 -16.63
C VAL A 49 14.06 13.46 -16.20
N LEU A 50 14.85 12.94 -15.25
CA LEU A 50 16.03 13.61 -14.71
C LEU A 50 17.27 13.48 -15.60
N TYR A 51 17.34 12.44 -16.43
CA TYR A 51 18.49 12.17 -17.29
C TYR A 51 18.08 11.86 -18.73
N PRO A 52 17.42 12.81 -19.44
CA PRO A 52 16.84 12.59 -20.76
C PRO A 52 17.87 12.30 -21.87
N GLN A 53 19.16 12.49 -21.60
CA GLN A 53 20.26 12.32 -22.56
C GLN A 53 21.10 11.05 -22.33
N LYS A 54 20.80 10.24 -21.32
CA LYS A 54 21.52 8.97 -21.11
C LYS A 54 20.87 7.89 -21.98
N LYS A 55 21.62 7.35 -22.95
CA LYS A 55 21.20 6.19 -23.76
C LYS A 55 20.75 5.07 -22.83
N GLN A 56 19.50 4.63 -22.96
CA GLN A 56 18.95 3.47 -22.24
C GLN A 56 19.94 2.29 -22.36
N MET A 57 20.39 1.76 -21.22
CA MET A 57 21.40 0.69 -21.16
C MET A 57 20.88 -0.68 -21.64
N SER A 58 19.61 -0.79 -22.00
CA SER A 58 19.01 -2.05 -22.47
C SER A 58 18.18 -1.82 -23.72
N GLY A 59 18.71 -2.20 -24.89
CA GLY A 59 18.00 -2.14 -26.17
C GLY A 59 16.81 -3.11 -26.31
N LYS A 60 16.40 -3.77 -25.21
CA LYS A 60 15.26 -4.69 -25.15
C LYS A 60 14.10 -4.18 -24.32
N LEU A 61 14.25 -3.06 -23.61
CA LEU A 61 13.24 -2.55 -22.69
C LEU A 61 12.43 -1.47 -23.40
N HIS A 62 11.35 -1.88 -24.08
CA HIS A 62 10.39 -0.96 -24.69
C HIS A 62 9.34 -0.57 -23.65
N TYR A 63 9.34 0.68 -23.22
CA TYR A 63 8.24 1.27 -22.47
C TYR A 63 7.31 2.00 -23.44
N GLY A 64 6.09 1.49 -23.63
CA GLY A 64 5.07 2.09 -24.50
C GLY A 64 4.02 1.09 -24.99
N PRO A 65 2.86 1.54 -25.48
CA PRO A 65 1.86 0.66 -26.08
C PRO A 65 2.44 -0.01 -27.32
N VAL A 66 2.63 -1.33 -27.23
CA VAL A 66 3.08 -2.16 -28.35
C VAL A 66 1.88 -2.38 -29.25
N LEU A 67 1.92 -1.85 -30.47
CA LEU A 67 0.92 -2.21 -31.48
C LEU A 67 1.26 -3.63 -31.98
N PRO A 68 0.34 -4.61 -31.86
CA PRO A 68 0.54 -5.91 -32.47
C PRO A 68 0.52 -5.80 -34.00
N GLU A 69 1.38 -6.56 -34.66
CA GLU A 69 1.36 -6.76 -36.12
C GLU A 69 0.13 -7.57 -36.58
#